data_AF-A0A6I5C7G4-F1
#
_entry.id   AF-A0A6I5C7G4-F1
#
_cell.length_a   1.000
_cell.length_b   1.000
_cell.length_c   1.000
_cell.angle_alpha   90.00
_cell.angle_beta   90.00
_cell.angle_gamma   90.00
#
_symmetry.space_group_name_H-M   'P 1'
#
loop_
_entity.id
_entity.type
_entity.pdbx_description
1 polymer ?
#
loop_
_entity_poly.entity_id
_entity_poly.type
_entity_poly.pdbx_seq_one_letter_code
_entity_poly.pdbx_strand_id
1 'polypeptide(L)'
;GGRTPCLLGQDHLLPTAKDLGWRYDASSPGGRQMWPVKKLGIWDLPLQQVPFPGRKFEVLSMDYNMLANQSLNSTKAPPVNYPGWRKQSAQAYIQGFERAYQTNRAPFFIGNHFEQWNGGIYMDSVEEAFKHIAAERDKGADVRLVSFRQFVDWMDVQKPEVLAKLRTLEVGQQPTGGWKEFLKAPAGTGTGTGKGTAGGA
;
A
#
# COMPACT_ATOMS: atom_id res chain seq x y z
N GLY A 1 8.39 -9.42 -10.70
CA GLY A 1 8.71 -8.55 -9.56
C GLY A 1 9.11 -9.41 -8.39
N GLY A 2 9.60 -8.80 -7.32
CA GLY A 2 10.11 -9.54 -6.17
C GLY A 2 10.27 -8.66 -4.93
N ARG A 3 10.85 -9.25 -3.89
CA ARG A 3 11.23 -8.61 -2.65
C ARG A 3 12.59 -9.19 -2.22
N THR A 4 13.54 -8.34 -1.86
CA THR A 4 14.83 -8.78 -1.33
C THR A 4 14.67 -9.32 0.10
N PRO A 5 15.52 -10.28 0.50
CA PRO A 5 15.62 -10.68 1.90
C PRO A 5 15.84 -9.46 2.81
N CYS A 6 15.13 -9.45 3.95
CA CYS A 6 15.20 -8.40 4.96
C CYS A 6 14.86 -6.97 4.48
N LEU A 7 14.30 -6.78 3.27
CA LEU A 7 14.05 -5.47 2.67
C LEU A 7 15.33 -4.64 2.42
N LEU A 8 16.46 -5.32 2.21
CA LEU A 8 17.78 -4.69 2.05
C LEU A 8 18.29 -4.82 0.61
N GLY A 9 19.15 -3.89 0.19
CA GLY A 9 19.85 -3.97 -1.09
C GLY A 9 19.00 -3.66 -2.34
N GLN A 10 17.84 -2.99 -2.19
CA GLN A 10 16.98 -2.62 -3.32
C GLN A 10 17.75 -1.89 -4.43
N ASP A 11 18.60 -0.92 -4.07
CA ASP A 11 19.34 -0.11 -5.06
C ASP A 11 20.30 -0.92 -5.94
N HIS A 12 20.83 -2.04 -5.41
CA HIS A 12 21.66 -2.97 -6.17
C HIS A 12 20.82 -3.94 -7.01
N LEU A 13 19.59 -4.25 -6.59
CA LEU A 13 18.67 -5.11 -7.32
C LEU A 13 18.06 -4.40 -8.54
N LEU A 14 17.62 -3.16 -8.40
CA LEU A 14 16.76 -2.50 -9.39
C LEU A 14 17.35 -2.38 -10.80
N PRO A 15 18.66 -2.08 -11.01
CA PRO A 15 19.24 -2.09 -12.35
C PRO A 15 19.06 -3.44 -13.06
N THR A 16 19.45 -4.53 -12.39
CA THR A 16 19.30 -5.89 -12.93
C THR A 16 17.83 -6.27 -13.11
N ALA A 17 16.97 -5.93 -12.16
CA ALA A 17 15.53 -6.19 -12.26
C ALA A 17 14.92 -5.50 -13.48
N LYS A 18 15.37 -4.28 -13.80
CA LYS A 18 14.91 -3.52 -14.97
C LYS A 18 15.34 -4.20 -16.26
N ASP A 19 16.60 -4.62 -16.34
CA ASP A 19 17.15 -5.31 -17.51
C ASP A 19 16.47 -6.67 -17.75
N LEU A 20 16.03 -7.34 -16.67
CA LEU A 20 15.22 -8.56 -16.72
C LEU A 20 13.72 -8.30 -16.97
N GLY A 21 13.31 -7.06 -17.20
CA GLY A 21 11.92 -6.69 -17.50
C GLY A 21 10.96 -6.79 -16.32
N TRP A 22 11.45 -6.70 -15.08
CA TRP A 22 10.57 -6.66 -13.91
C TRP A 22 9.71 -5.39 -13.93
N ARG A 23 8.42 -5.55 -13.62
CA ARG A 23 7.47 -4.43 -13.57
C ARG A 23 7.32 -3.79 -12.20
N TYR A 24 7.62 -4.53 -11.14
CA TYR A 24 7.52 -4.05 -9.76
C TYR A 24 8.57 -4.66 -8.85
N ASP A 25 8.84 -3.98 -7.76
CA ASP A 25 9.66 -4.42 -6.63
C ASP A 25 8.96 -4.04 -5.33
N ALA A 26 9.06 -4.88 -4.31
CA ALA A 26 8.44 -4.68 -3.00
C ALA A 26 9.48 -4.72 -1.86
N SER A 27 10.72 -4.30 -2.18
CA SER A 27 11.89 -4.40 -1.30
C SER A 27 12.21 -3.12 -0.54
N SER A 28 11.58 -1.99 -0.89
CA SER A 28 11.82 -0.72 -0.22
C SER A 28 11.59 -0.86 1.30
N PRO A 29 12.46 -0.28 2.16
CA PRO A 29 12.52 -0.52 3.60
C PRO A 29 11.39 0.19 4.38
N GLY A 30 10.18 0.05 3.86
CA GLY A 30 8.97 0.69 4.34
C GLY A 30 8.62 1.97 3.58
N GLY A 31 7.40 2.42 3.80
CA GLY A 31 6.86 3.62 3.18
C GLY A 31 5.71 4.20 3.96
N ARG A 32 5.26 5.38 3.53
CA ARG A 32 3.99 5.94 3.95
C ARG A 32 2.86 5.22 3.21
N GLN A 33 1.66 5.18 3.78
CA GLN A 33 0.47 4.63 3.13
C GLN A 33 -0.02 5.59 2.03
N MET A 34 0.73 5.62 0.93
CA MET A 34 0.60 6.54 -0.20
C MET A 34 0.56 5.75 -1.51
N TRP A 35 0.12 6.39 -2.59
CA TRP A 35 0.11 5.77 -3.91
C TRP A 35 1.54 5.51 -4.44
N PRO A 36 1.84 4.32 -5.00
CA PRO A 36 3.16 3.93 -5.50
C PRO A 36 3.74 4.89 -6.54
N VAL A 37 5.07 5.03 -6.54
CA VAL A 37 5.85 5.69 -7.58
C VAL A 37 6.73 4.67 -8.31
N LYS A 38 7.34 5.08 -9.43
CA LYS A 38 8.36 4.26 -10.08
C LYS A 38 9.76 4.65 -9.58
N LYS A 39 10.59 3.67 -9.27
CA LYS A 39 12.03 3.81 -9.01
C LYS A 39 12.79 3.07 -10.11
N LEU A 40 13.66 3.80 -10.83
CA LEU A 40 14.36 3.28 -12.02
C LEU A 40 13.42 2.64 -13.08
N GLY A 41 12.19 3.15 -13.21
CA GLY A 41 11.20 2.64 -14.16
C GLY A 41 10.40 1.43 -13.69
N ILE A 42 10.69 0.91 -12.49
CA ILE A 42 9.99 -0.21 -11.85
C ILE A 42 9.03 0.34 -10.80
N TRP A 43 7.81 -0.19 -10.70
CA TRP A 43 6.87 0.18 -9.64
C TRP A 43 7.42 -0.20 -8.26
N ASP A 44 7.54 0.77 -7.36
CA ASP A 44 7.96 0.56 -5.97
C ASP A 44 6.73 0.31 -5.08
N LEU A 45 6.64 -0.88 -4.50
CA LEU A 45 5.53 -1.37 -3.68
C LEU A 45 5.99 -1.61 -2.23
N PRO A 46 6.37 -0.55 -1.48
CA PRO A 46 6.84 -0.69 -0.12
C PRO A 46 5.73 -1.20 0.80
N LEU A 47 6.10 -1.94 1.84
CA LEU A 47 5.20 -2.09 2.98
C LEU A 47 4.96 -0.73 3.61
N GLN A 48 3.70 -0.36 3.84
CA GLN A 48 3.37 0.90 4.49
C GLN A 48 3.39 0.78 6.02
N GLN A 49 3.68 1.88 6.71
CA GLN A 49 3.42 1.98 8.14
C GLN A 49 1.90 2.02 8.41
N VAL A 50 1.48 1.44 9.53
CA VAL A 50 0.10 1.37 10.01
C VAL A 50 0.01 1.75 11.48
N PRO A 51 -1.16 2.25 11.95
CA PRO A 51 -1.37 2.49 13.38
C PRO A 51 -1.08 1.24 14.20
N PHE A 52 -0.46 1.41 15.36
CA PHE A 52 -0.22 0.31 16.29
C PHE A 52 -0.99 0.54 17.61
N PRO A 53 -2.17 -0.10 17.79
CA PRO A 53 -3.09 0.25 18.86
C PRO A 53 -2.45 0.23 20.25
N GLY A 54 -2.67 1.26 21.06
CA GLY A 54 -2.05 1.39 22.38
C GLY A 54 -0.59 1.86 22.36
N ARG A 55 -0.03 2.19 21.20
CA ARG A 55 1.27 2.86 21.04
C ARG A 55 1.08 4.22 20.36
N LYS A 56 2.05 5.11 20.57
CA LYS A 56 2.09 6.45 19.95
C LYS A 56 2.81 6.47 18.58
N PHE A 57 3.33 5.32 18.15
CA PHE A 57 4.10 5.18 16.91
C PHE A 57 3.39 4.21 15.97
N GLU A 58 3.73 4.31 14.68
CA GLU A 58 3.29 3.38 13.65
C GLU A 58 4.30 2.26 13.45
N VAL A 59 3.80 1.12 13.00
CA VAL A 59 4.59 -0.08 12.75
C VAL A 59 4.48 -0.44 11.28
N LEU A 60 5.55 -0.97 10.70
CA LEU A 60 5.46 -1.51 9.34
C LEU A 60 4.39 -2.61 9.28
N SER A 61 3.62 -2.68 8.19
CA SER A 61 2.55 -3.67 8.00
C SER A 61 3.07 -5.09 7.77
N MET A 62 3.96 -5.56 8.63
CA MET A 62 4.56 -6.90 8.64
C MET A 62 4.51 -7.51 10.03
N ASP A 63 4.17 -8.80 10.10
CA ASP A 63 4.14 -9.61 11.31
C ASP A 63 5.43 -9.55 12.15
N TYR A 64 6.59 -9.58 11.51
CA TYR A 64 7.88 -9.44 12.19
C TYR A 64 7.95 -8.13 12.99
N ASN A 65 7.42 -7.03 12.46
CA ASN A 65 7.43 -5.75 13.17
C ASN A 65 6.43 -5.73 14.33
N MET A 66 5.31 -6.43 14.23
CA MET A 66 4.41 -6.66 15.37
C MET A 66 5.13 -7.45 16.46
N LEU A 67 5.78 -8.56 16.08
CA LEU A 67 6.56 -9.42 16.96
C LEU A 67 7.67 -8.64 17.67
N ALA A 68 8.50 -7.91 16.93
CA ALA A 68 9.60 -7.12 17.49
C ALA A 68 9.11 -6.15 18.59
N ASN A 69 7.96 -5.51 18.38
CA ASN A 69 7.42 -4.52 19.31
C ASN A 69 6.55 -5.09 20.45
N GLN A 70 6.13 -6.36 20.35
CA GLN A 70 5.34 -7.05 21.37
C GLN A 70 6.20 -7.92 22.27
N SER A 71 7.09 -8.72 21.68
CA SER A 71 7.85 -9.76 22.36
C SER A 71 9.37 -9.54 22.35
N LEU A 72 9.85 -8.36 21.91
CA LEU A 72 11.28 -8.04 21.80
C LEU A 72 12.04 -9.10 20.96
N ASN A 73 11.48 -9.45 19.79
CA ASN A 73 12.02 -10.46 18.86
C ASN A 73 11.92 -11.92 19.34
N SER A 74 11.33 -12.20 20.50
CA SER A 74 11.09 -13.59 20.92
C SER A 74 9.96 -14.22 20.10
N THR A 75 10.23 -15.41 19.56
CA THR A 75 9.24 -16.24 18.85
C THR A 75 8.52 -17.24 19.76
N LYS A 76 8.88 -17.26 21.06
CA LYS A 76 8.33 -18.16 22.09
C LYS A 76 8.17 -17.44 23.45
N ALA A 77 7.62 -16.22 23.43
CA ALA A 77 7.39 -15.46 24.65
C ALA A 77 6.26 -16.06 25.54
N PRO A 78 6.11 -15.65 26.81
CA PRO A 78 5.09 -16.21 27.69
C PRO A 78 3.65 -16.10 27.11
N PRO A 79 2.88 -17.21 27.01
CA PRO A 79 1.56 -17.24 26.37
C PRO A 79 0.49 -16.35 27.00
N VAL A 80 0.69 -15.89 28.24
CA VAL A 80 -0.22 -14.96 28.94
C VAL A 80 -0.48 -13.68 28.13
N ASN A 81 0.47 -13.27 27.30
CA ASN A 81 0.34 -12.07 26.47
C ASN A 81 -0.34 -12.31 25.11
N TYR A 82 -0.41 -13.56 24.65
CA TYR A 82 -0.83 -13.91 23.29
C TYR A 82 -2.22 -13.39 22.92
N PRO A 83 -3.26 -13.48 23.78
CA PRO A 83 -4.58 -12.96 23.41
C PRO A 83 -4.57 -11.45 23.14
N GLY A 84 -3.84 -10.68 23.95
CA GLY A 84 -3.71 -9.23 23.79
C GLY A 84 -2.91 -8.88 22.54
N TRP A 85 -1.80 -9.57 22.29
CA TRP A 85 -0.95 -9.35 21.14
C TRP A 85 -1.61 -9.72 19.81
N ARG A 86 -2.33 -10.86 19.76
CA ARG A 86 -3.15 -11.26 18.61
C ARG A 86 -4.15 -10.16 18.26
N LYS A 87 -4.94 -9.71 19.24
CA LYS A 87 -5.92 -8.64 19.04
C LYS A 87 -5.27 -7.34 18.58
N GLN A 88 -4.19 -6.91 19.22
CA GLN A 88 -3.49 -5.67 18.86
C GLN A 88 -2.94 -5.72 17.42
N SER A 89 -2.38 -6.86 17.02
CA SER A 89 -1.83 -7.09 15.68
C SER A 89 -2.94 -7.09 14.61
N ALA A 90 -4.05 -7.80 14.83
CA ALA A 90 -5.20 -7.77 13.94
C ALA A 90 -5.76 -6.34 13.77
N GLN A 91 -5.90 -5.62 14.89
CA GLN A 91 -6.40 -4.25 14.90
C GLN A 91 -5.45 -3.26 14.22
N ALA A 92 -4.13 -3.48 14.26
CA ALA A 92 -3.18 -2.66 13.51
C ALA A 92 -3.42 -2.76 11.99
N TYR A 93 -3.65 -3.97 11.48
CA TYR A 93 -3.98 -4.17 10.07
C TYR A 93 -5.35 -3.60 9.70
N ILE A 94 -6.37 -3.81 10.53
CA ILE A 94 -7.72 -3.27 10.29
C ILE A 94 -7.70 -1.75 10.26
N GLN A 95 -7.06 -1.09 11.23
CA GLN A 95 -6.93 0.37 11.25
C GLN A 95 -6.11 0.91 10.06
N GLY A 96 -5.08 0.16 9.63
CA GLY A 96 -4.36 0.45 8.41
C GLY A 96 -5.26 0.43 7.17
N PHE A 97 -6.09 -0.61 7.03
CA PHE A 97 -7.08 -0.72 5.96
C PHE A 97 -8.11 0.42 6.03
N GLU A 98 -8.74 0.64 7.18
CA GLU A 98 -9.78 1.66 7.38
C GLU A 98 -9.25 3.06 7.04
N ARG A 99 -8.02 3.38 7.49
CA ARG A 99 -7.37 4.66 7.17
C ARG A 99 -7.27 4.87 5.66
N ALA A 100 -6.72 3.93 4.90
CA ALA A 100 -6.66 4.07 3.44
C ALA A 100 -8.05 4.10 2.81
N TYR A 101 -8.94 3.20 3.22
CA TYR A 101 -10.26 3.03 2.62
C TYR A 101 -11.13 4.29 2.78
N GLN A 102 -11.08 4.94 3.94
CA GLN A 102 -11.87 6.13 4.24
C GLN A 102 -11.21 7.44 3.81
N THR A 103 -9.94 7.41 3.37
CA THR A 103 -9.17 8.63 3.07
C THR A 103 -8.59 8.63 1.66
N ASN A 104 -7.29 8.42 1.49
CA ASN A 104 -6.55 8.62 0.24
C ASN A 104 -6.62 7.43 -0.74
N ARG A 105 -7.27 6.32 -0.33
CA ARG A 105 -7.40 5.08 -1.10
C ARG A 105 -6.07 4.50 -1.58
N ALA A 106 -4.97 4.81 -0.89
CA ALA A 106 -3.67 4.21 -1.20
C ALA A 106 -3.75 2.67 -1.08
N PRO A 107 -3.01 1.92 -1.92
CA PRO A 107 -2.93 0.47 -1.81
C PRO A 107 -2.49 0.03 -0.41
N PHE A 108 -3.05 -1.08 0.07
CA PHE A 108 -2.77 -1.62 1.40
C PHE A 108 -2.12 -3.00 1.28
N PHE A 109 -0.86 -3.10 1.70
CA PHE A 109 -0.07 -4.33 1.63
C PHE A 109 0.19 -4.91 3.02
N ILE A 110 -0.01 -6.21 3.21
CA ILE A 110 0.40 -6.91 4.45
C ILE A 110 1.54 -7.87 4.10
N GLY A 111 2.67 -7.73 4.80
CA GLY A 111 3.74 -8.72 4.80
C GLY A 111 3.49 -9.73 5.92
N ASN A 112 3.62 -11.02 5.62
CA ASN A 112 3.45 -12.04 6.64
C ASN A 112 4.32 -13.26 6.32
N HIS A 113 4.90 -13.87 7.35
CA HIS A 113 5.65 -15.11 7.27
C HIS A 113 4.73 -16.27 7.65
N PHE A 114 4.79 -17.39 6.92
CA PHE A 114 4.03 -18.60 7.24
C PHE A 114 4.69 -19.35 8.40
N GLU A 115 4.63 -18.75 9.58
CA GLU A 115 5.34 -19.15 10.78
C GLU A 115 4.43 -19.24 12.00
N GLN A 116 4.81 -20.06 12.98
CA GLN A 116 4.05 -20.26 14.23
C GLN A 116 4.59 -19.42 15.41
N TRP A 117 5.21 -18.28 15.12
CA TRP A 117 5.79 -17.43 16.16
C TRP A 117 4.75 -17.03 17.21
N ASN A 118 5.17 -17.09 18.47
CA ASN A 118 4.34 -16.83 19.65
C ASN A 118 3.00 -17.58 19.61
N GLY A 119 3.04 -18.86 19.22
CA GLY A 119 1.84 -19.72 19.17
C GLY A 119 0.93 -19.43 17.97
N GLY A 120 1.47 -18.86 16.88
CA GLY A 120 0.73 -18.61 15.64
C GLY A 120 -0.11 -17.34 15.64
N ILE A 121 -0.01 -16.49 16.68
CA ILE A 121 -0.86 -15.31 16.83
C ILE A 121 -0.83 -14.35 15.62
N TYR A 122 0.30 -14.26 14.90
CA TYR A 122 0.42 -13.36 13.75
C TYR A 122 -0.31 -13.90 12.51
N MET A 123 -0.31 -15.22 12.31
CA MET A 123 -1.13 -15.88 11.29
C MET A 123 -2.62 -15.66 11.58
N ASP A 124 -3.05 -15.86 12.83
CA ASP A 124 -4.43 -15.60 13.23
C ASP A 124 -4.81 -14.13 13.03
N SER A 125 -3.87 -13.21 13.31
CA SER A 125 -4.10 -11.77 13.17
C SER A 125 -4.33 -11.35 11.72
N VAL A 126 -3.54 -11.87 10.78
CA VAL A 126 -3.73 -11.56 9.36
C VAL A 126 -5.00 -12.22 8.83
N GLU A 127 -5.34 -13.43 9.28
CA GLU A 127 -6.61 -14.07 8.94
C GLU A 127 -7.81 -13.22 9.41
N GLU A 128 -7.79 -12.72 10.64
CA GLU A 128 -8.83 -11.85 11.20
C GLU A 128 -8.99 -10.57 10.37
N ALA A 129 -7.87 -9.91 10.04
CA ALA A 129 -7.88 -8.71 9.20
C ALA A 129 -8.44 -9.00 7.79
N PHE A 130 -8.05 -10.10 7.16
CA PHE A 130 -8.57 -10.50 5.86
C PHE A 130 -10.07 -10.78 5.89
N LYS A 131 -10.57 -11.45 6.94
CA LYS A 131 -12.02 -11.68 7.13
C LYS A 131 -12.77 -10.36 7.28
N HIS A 132 -12.25 -9.41 8.05
CA HIS A 132 -12.84 -8.09 8.19
C HIS A 132 -12.93 -7.36 6.82
N ILE A 133 -11.82 -7.28 6.09
CA ILE A 133 -11.76 -6.62 4.78
C ILE A 133 -12.71 -7.29 3.78
N ALA A 134 -12.78 -8.62 3.80
CA ALA A 134 -13.70 -9.37 2.96
C ALA A 134 -15.17 -9.10 3.32
N ALA A 135 -15.50 -9.02 4.62
CA ALA A 135 -16.84 -8.68 5.07
C ALA A 135 -17.27 -7.26 4.64
N GLU A 136 -16.36 -6.28 4.71
CA GLU A 136 -16.64 -4.93 4.20
C GLU A 136 -16.95 -4.94 2.70
N ARG A 137 -16.14 -5.68 1.91
CA ARG A 137 -16.42 -5.90 0.48
C ARG A 137 -17.81 -6.51 0.26
N ASP A 138 -18.17 -7.54 1.03
CA ASP A 138 -19.45 -8.24 0.88
C ASP A 138 -20.65 -7.38 1.27
N LYS A 139 -20.45 -6.36 2.10
CA LYS A 139 -21.44 -5.31 2.39
C LYS A 139 -21.56 -4.25 1.28
N GLY A 140 -20.75 -4.34 0.21
CA GLY A 140 -20.75 -3.41 -0.91
C GLY A 140 -19.62 -2.38 -0.90
N ALA A 141 -18.62 -2.51 -0.01
CA ALA A 141 -17.44 -1.66 -0.08
C ALA A 141 -16.66 -1.90 -1.39
N ASP A 142 -16.20 -0.83 -2.03
CA ASP A 142 -15.36 -0.93 -3.23
C ASP A 142 -13.92 -1.33 -2.84
N VAL A 143 -13.73 -2.64 -2.68
CA VAL A 143 -12.50 -3.27 -2.25
C VAL A 143 -12.14 -4.40 -3.21
N ARG A 144 -10.88 -4.43 -3.65
CA ARG A 144 -10.32 -5.50 -4.48
C ARG A 144 -9.15 -6.16 -3.77
N LEU A 145 -9.24 -7.47 -3.54
CA LEU A 145 -8.12 -8.29 -3.07
C LEU A 145 -7.43 -8.86 -4.31
N VAL A 146 -6.23 -8.37 -4.61
CA VAL A 146 -5.53 -8.65 -5.86
C VAL A 146 -4.06 -8.98 -5.63
N SER A 147 -3.47 -9.72 -6.57
CA SER A 147 -2.03 -9.91 -6.61
C SER A 147 -1.30 -8.61 -7.01
N PHE A 148 -0.01 -8.50 -6.70
CA PHE A 148 0.82 -7.40 -7.18
C PHE A 148 0.84 -7.29 -8.71
N ARG A 149 0.78 -8.42 -9.43
CA ARG A 149 0.69 -8.40 -10.89
C ARG A 149 -0.58 -7.69 -11.36
N GLN A 150 -1.75 -8.10 -10.86
CA GLN A 150 -3.03 -7.48 -11.23
C GLN A 150 -3.08 -6.00 -10.84
N PHE A 151 -2.52 -5.65 -9.68
CA PHE A 151 -2.46 -4.25 -9.26
C PHE A 151 -1.58 -3.41 -10.19
N VAL A 152 -0.43 -3.94 -10.60
CA VAL A 152 0.48 -3.27 -11.54
C VAL A 152 -0.09 -3.24 -12.95
N ASP A 153 -0.84 -4.26 -13.38
CA ASP A 153 -1.64 -4.25 -14.63
C ASP A 153 -2.65 -3.10 -14.62
N TRP A 154 -3.35 -2.91 -13.50
CA TRP A 154 -4.28 -1.81 -13.33
C TRP A 154 -3.57 -0.44 -13.37
N MET A 155 -2.41 -0.31 -12.73
CA MET A 155 -1.65 0.95 -12.72
C MET A 155 -1.11 1.31 -14.11
N ASP A 156 -0.63 0.33 -14.89
CA ASP A 156 0.00 0.57 -16.19
C ASP A 156 -0.99 1.08 -17.25
N VAL A 157 -2.30 0.83 -17.08
CA VAL A 157 -3.35 1.33 -17.99
C VAL A 157 -3.98 2.65 -17.52
N GLN A 158 -3.56 3.21 -16.37
CA GLN A 158 -4.04 4.51 -15.93
C GLN A 158 -3.43 5.63 -16.77
N LYS A 159 -4.21 6.69 -16.99
CA LYS A 159 -3.66 7.95 -17.47
C LYS A 159 -2.65 8.49 -16.43
N PRO A 160 -1.46 8.96 -16.82
CA PRO A 160 -0.44 9.44 -15.87
C PRO A 160 -0.95 10.49 -14.89
N GLU A 161 -1.89 11.34 -15.32
CA GLU A 161 -2.48 12.41 -14.52
C GLU A 161 -3.35 11.87 -13.38
N VAL A 162 -3.98 10.69 -13.56
CA VAL A 162 -4.77 10.05 -12.49
C VAL A 162 -3.85 9.63 -11.36
N LEU A 163 -2.76 8.93 -11.66
CA LEU A 163 -1.79 8.51 -10.65
C LEU A 163 -1.05 9.71 -10.05
N ALA A 164 -0.76 10.74 -10.84
CA ALA A 164 -0.16 11.98 -10.33
C ALA A 164 -1.08 12.67 -9.32
N LYS A 165 -2.38 12.79 -9.63
CA LYS A 165 -3.38 13.32 -8.68
C LYS A 165 -3.47 12.46 -7.43
N LEU A 166 -3.63 11.14 -7.54
CA LEU A 166 -3.75 10.24 -6.39
C LEU A 166 -2.56 10.36 -5.41
N ARG A 167 -1.35 10.61 -5.92
CA ARG A 167 -0.15 10.83 -5.10
C ARG A 167 -0.13 12.16 -4.33
N THR A 168 -1.02 13.10 -4.63
CA THR A 168 -1.15 14.37 -3.89
C THR A 168 -1.92 14.23 -2.58
N LEU A 169 -2.64 13.12 -2.37
CA LEU A 169 -3.38 12.87 -1.14
C LEU A 169 -2.46 12.23 -0.10
N GLU A 170 -2.16 12.98 0.96
CA GLU A 170 -1.36 12.54 2.10
C GLU A 170 -2.04 11.40 2.89
N VAL A 171 -1.27 10.77 3.79
CA VAL A 171 -1.79 9.73 4.69
C VAL A 171 -2.95 10.30 5.51
N GLY A 172 -4.12 9.65 5.45
CA GLY A 172 -5.30 10.11 6.18
C GLY A 172 -6.05 11.27 5.51
N GLN A 173 -5.60 11.75 4.34
CA GLN A 173 -6.25 12.86 3.64
C GLN A 173 -7.40 12.37 2.74
N GLN A 174 -8.57 12.96 2.93
CA GLN A 174 -9.68 12.84 1.98
C GLN A 174 -9.55 13.88 0.87
N PRO A 175 -9.97 13.56 -0.38
CA PRO A 175 -10.06 14.56 -1.43
C PRO A 175 -11.11 15.63 -1.08
N THR A 176 -10.70 16.90 -1.06
CA THR A 176 -11.63 18.03 -0.94
C THR A 176 -12.65 17.97 -2.08
N GLY A 177 -13.94 18.14 -1.76
CA GLY A 177 -15.03 18.01 -2.76
C GLY A 177 -15.40 16.56 -3.12
N GLY A 178 -14.72 15.57 -2.53
CA GLY A 178 -14.98 14.15 -2.75
C GLY A 178 -14.38 13.59 -4.04
N TRP A 179 -14.46 12.26 -4.19
CA TRP A 179 -13.78 11.52 -5.25
C TRP A 179 -14.19 11.92 -6.67
N LYS A 180 -15.47 12.21 -6.89
CA LYS A 180 -16.00 12.57 -8.21
C LYS A 180 -15.42 13.90 -8.71
N GLU A 181 -15.30 14.88 -7.82
CA GLU A 181 -14.70 16.17 -8.15
C GLU A 181 -13.20 16.04 -8.34
N PHE A 182 -12.52 15.37 -7.41
CA PHE A 182 -11.07 15.17 -7.44
C PHE A 182 -10.57 14.49 -8.73
N LEU A 183 -11.26 13.43 -9.15
CA LEU A 183 -10.91 12.66 -10.36
C LEU A 183 -11.45 13.26 -11.65
N LYS A 184 -12.22 14.36 -11.60
CA LYS A 184 -12.66 15.07 -12.80
C LYS A 184 -11.44 15.48 -13.63
N ALA A 185 -11.46 15.22 -14.93
CA ALA A 185 -10.43 15.71 -15.83
C ALA A 185 -10.42 17.25 -15.75
N PRO A 186 -9.23 17.90 -15.70
CA PRO A 186 -9.17 19.34 -15.90
C PRO A 186 -9.89 19.68 -17.21
N ALA A 187 -10.72 20.73 -17.20
CA ALA A 187 -11.27 21.25 -18.45
C ALA A 187 -10.07 21.57 -19.35
N GLY A 188 -9.96 20.87 -20.48
CA GLY A 188 -8.82 21.02 -21.37
C GLY A 188 -8.60 22.49 -21.66
N THR A 189 -7.37 22.97 -21.46
CA THR A 189 -6.93 24.20 -22.11
C THR A 189 -7.07 23.94 -23.60
N GLY A 190 -8.18 24.41 -24.19
CA GLY A 190 -8.43 24.32 -25.61
C GLY A 190 -7.18 24.84 -26.31
N THR A 191 -6.56 23.98 -27.10
CA THR A 191 -5.56 24.39 -28.08
C THR A 191 -6.25 25.43 -28.95
N GLY A 192 -5.91 26.70 -28.71
CA GLY A 192 -6.34 27.81 -29.55
C GLY A 192 -5.98 27.45 -30.98
N THR A 193 -7.00 27.24 -31.80
CA THR A 193 -6.87 27.14 -33.24
C THR A 193 -6.29 28.45 -33.73
N GLY A 194 -4.97 28.47 -33.94
CA GLY A 194 -4.30 29.52 -34.68
C GLY A 194 -4.92 29.56 -36.08
N LYS A 195 -5.83 30.52 -36.31
CA LYS A 195 -6.22 30.95 -37.65
C LYS A 195 -4.96 31.53 -38.31
N GLY A 196 -4.21 30.69 -39.00
CA GLY A 196 -3.28 31.13 -40.03
C GLY A 196 -4.09 31.71 -41.18
N THR A 197 -4.14 33.03 -41.26
CA THR A 197 -4.65 33.77 -42.40
C THR A 197 -3.78 33.45 -43.61
N ALA A 198 -4.35 32.75 -44.59
CA ALA A 198 -3.88 32.81 -45.96
C ALA A 198 -4.24 34.19 -46.53
N GLY A 199 -3.23 34.99 -46.85
CA GLY A 199 -3.36 36.22 -47.64
C GLY A 199 -2.24 36.21 -48.67
N GLY A 200 -2.62 36.15 -49.94
CA GLY A 200 -1.69 36.07 -51.06
C GLY A 200 -1.24 37.44 -51.58
N ALA A 201 -0.11 37.41 -52.28
CA ALA A 201 0.20 38.13 -53.52
C ALA A 201 1.42 37.43 -54.14
#